data_AF-A0A7W0FTG3-F1
#
_entry.id   AF-A0A7W0FTG3-F1
#
_cell.length_a   1.000
_cell.length_b   1.000
_cell.length_c   1.000
_cell.angle_alpha   90.00
_cell.angle_beta   90.00
_cell.angle_gamma   90.00
#
_symmetry.space_group_name_H-M   'P 1'
#
loop_
_entity.id
_entity.type
_entity.pdbx_description
1 polymer ?
#
loop_
_entity_poly.entity_id
_entity_poly.type
_entity_poly.pdbx_seq_one_letter_code
_entity_poly.pdbx_strand_id
1 'polypeptide(L)'
;MKIAVVNDIHVGKSLVHNGKVRASSHLIEDIFEDFLQDIQQQHCPDVLINLGDLIRSESKESDLQAYRRLVGNFGQFCSPVIHLLGNHELKKMSLRDIESIWQECGFNQKSYGCKDVGDFTLIWLGLELNPEDLRARALPSEQLSWLKRQLSQNSRLTIIFTHCAIDDHDVSGNFFYEASDKRSKTGLFLENQESIRKAISASGCVIAVLQAHLHYFHSKQIDGIPYITCPAMGDNICGPNIRDNIPEIYTILTFDKNQLTAKAFSGKYCFAGYERN
;
A
#
# COMPACT_ATOMS: atom_id res chain seq x y z
N MET A 1 0.08 17.22 -10.07
CA MET A 1 0.75 16.40 -9.03
C MET A 1 0.89 14.98 -9.55
N LYS A 2 2.03 14.34 -9.31
CA LYS A 2 2.33 12.95 -9.64
C LYS A 2 2.82 12.22 -8.39
N ILE A 3 2.16 11.14 -8.03
CA ILE A 3 2.50 10.30 -6.88
C ILE A 3 2.90 8.92 -7.41
N ALA A 4 4.08 8.45 -7.04
CA ALA A 4 4.43 7.06 -7.22
C ALA A 4 4.00 6.25 -5.99
N VAL A 5 3.53 5.03 -6.22
CA VAL A 5 3.06 4.12 -5.18
C VAL A 5 3.69 2.75 -5.38
N VAL A 6 4.28 2.24 -4.30
CA VAL A 6 4.82 0.87 -4.21
C VAL A 6 4.24 0.20 -2.97
N ASN A 7 4.07 -1.13 -3.02
CA ASN A 7 3.43 -1.88 -1.94
C ASN A 7 3.68 -3.37 -2.10
N ASP A 8 3.47 -4.13 -1.02
CA ASP A 8 3.47 -5.59 -1.02
C ASP A 8 4.74 -6.15 -1.70
N ILE A 9 5.89 -5.55 -1.36
CA ILE A 9 7.21 -5.91 -1.88
C ILE A 9 7.61 -7.30 -1.37
N HIS A 10 7.23 -7.65 -0.13
CA HIS A 10 7.28 -9.02 0.34
C HIS A 10 8.64 -9.73 0.21
N VAL A 11 9.73 -9.07 0.58
CA VAL A 11 11.07 -9.71 0.68
C VAL A 11 11.06 -10.85 1.69
N GLY A 12 11.70 -11.98 1.35
CA GLY A 12 11.86 -13.12 2.24
C GLY A 12 11.58 -14.45 1.53
N LYS A 13 11.02 -15.42 2.26
CA LYS A 13 10.67 -16.73 1.67
C LYS A 13 9.68 -16.63 0.52
N SER A 14 9.99 -17.36 -0.55
CA SER A 14 9.10 -17.45 -1.71
C SER A 14 7.78 -18.15 -1.37
N LEU A 15 6.71 -17.69 -2.00
CA LEU A 15 5.37 -18.23 -1.80
C LEU A 15 5.03 -19.20 -2.92
N VAL A 16 4.69 -20.44 -2.56
CA VAL A 16 4.22 -21.47 -3.49
C VAL A 16 2.85 -21.96 -3.01
N HIS A 17 1.88 -22.03 -3.93
CA HIS A 17 0.54 -22.54 -3.64
C HIS A 17 0.09 -23.49 -4.75
N ASN A 18 -0.30 -24.71 -4.40
CA ASN A 18 -0.70 -25.76 -5.34
C ASN A 18 0.30 -25.96 -6.50
N GLY A 19 1.59 -25.98 -6.20
CA GLY A 19 2.68 -26.15 -7.18
C GLY A 19 3.00 -24.92 -8.02
N LYS A 20 2.26 -23.80 -7.86
CA LYS A 20 2.50 -22.54 -8.57
C LYS A 20 3.30 -21.59 -7.69
N VAL A 21 4.37 -21.01 -8.23
CA VAL A 21 5.11 -19.90 -7.60
C VAL A 21 4.25 -18.64 -7.66
N ARG A 22 3.79 -18.18 -6.50
CA ARG A 22 3.00 -16.96 -6.32
C ARG A 22 3.88 -15.74 -6.04
N ALA A 23 5.07 -15.92 -5.47
CA ALA A 23 6.02 -14.85 -5.25
C ALA A 23 7.45 -15.39 -5.20
N SER A 24 8.35 -14.82 -5.98
CA SER A 24 9.79 -15.16 -6.01
C SER A 24 10.57 -14.27 -5.04
N SER A 25 10.05 -14.12 -3.82
CA SER A 25 10.44 -13.13 -2.81
C SER A 25 11.93 -13.08 -2.44
N HIS A 26 12.69 -14.14 -2.73
CA HIS A 26 14.11 -14.24 -2.41
C HIS A 26 15.01 -13.46 -3.36
N LEU A 27 14.52 -13.12 -4.56
CA LEU A 27 15.26 -12.37 -5.58
C LEU A 27 15.02 -10.86 -5.49
N ILE A 28 14.12 -10.40 -4.62
CA ILE A 28 13.63 -9.02 -4.63
C ILE A 28 14.70 -8.05 -4.12
N GLU A 29 15.48 -8.42 -3.10
CA GLU A 29 16.57 -7.56 -2.59
C GLU A 29 17.58 -7.23 -3.71
N ASP A 30 17.82 -8.15 -4.66
CA ASP A 30 18.81 -7.98 -5.73
C ASP A 30 18.42 -6.91 -6.77
N ILE A 31 17.13 -6.62 -6.93
CA ILE A 31 16.62 -5.69 -7.95
C ILE A 31 15.96 -4.44 -7.37
N PHE A 32 15.88 -4.34 -6.03
CA PHE A 32 15.04 -3.34 -5.40
C PHE A 32 15.54 -1.90 -5.59
N GLU A 33 16.86 -1.69 -5.57
CA GLU A 33 17.44 -0.36 -5.82
C GLU A 33 17.22 0.08 -7.27
N ASP A 34 17.48 -0.79 -8.24
CA ASP A 34 17.25 -0.54 -9.66
C ASP A 34 15.77 -0.24 -9.94
N PHE A 35 14.86 -1.00 -9.32
CA PHE A 35 13.43 -0.76 -9.39
C PHE A 35 13.02 0.65 -8.91
N LEU A 36 13.57 1.10 -7.78
CA LEU A 36 13.31 2.47 -7.28
C LEU A 36 13.89 3.52 -8.22
N GLN A 37 15.09 3.30 -8.75
CA GLN A 37 15.72 4.21 -9.72
C GLN A 37 14.91 4.31 -11.02
N ASP A 38 14.38 3.20 -11.52
CA ASP A 38 13.56 3.15 -12.73
C ASP A 38 12.28 3.99 -12.58
N ILE A 39 11.59 3.89 -11.44
CA ILE A 39 10.41 4.72 -11.16
C ILE A 39 10.80 6.22 -11.19
N GLN A 40 11.91 6.57 -10.53
CA GLN A 40 12.39 7.95 -10.48
C GLN A 40 12.74 8.47 -11.88
N GLN A 41 13.47 7.70 -12.69
CA GLN A 41 13.90 8.10 -14.03
C GLN A 41 12.73 8.21 -15.02
N GLN A 42 11.77 7.28 -14.95
CA GLN A 42 10.65 7.25 -15.88
C GLN A 42 9.58 8.29 -15.56
N HIS A 43 9.35 8.58 -14.27
CA HIS A 43 8.19 9.34 -13.84
C HIS A 43 8.51 10.66 -13.15
N CYS A 44 9.65 10.81 -12.49
CA CYS A 44 9.98 11.97 -11.65
C CYS A 44 8.80 12.40 -10.75
N PRO A 45 8.31 11.53 -9.84
CA PRO A 45 7.13 11.84 -9.04
C PRO A 45 7.41 12.94 -8.02
N ASP A 46 6.39 13.68 -7.59
CA ASP A 46 6.49 14.69 -6.53
C ASP A 46 6.69 14.06 -5.14
N VAL A 47 6.21 12.83 -4.96
CA VAL A 47 6.27 12.05 -3.72
C VAL A 47 6.12 10.56 -4.04
N LEU A 48 6.80 9.72 -3.26
CA LEU A 48 6.64 8.26 -3.26
C LEU A 48 5.88 7.81 -2.01
N ILE A 49 4.86 6.98 -2.19
CA ILE A 49 4.13 6.35 -1.10
C ILE A 49 4.44 4.86 -1.11
N ASN A 50 4.94 4.35 0.01
CA ASN A 50 5.04 2.92 0.26
C ASN A 50 3.82 2.48 1.09
N LEU A 51 2.89 1.70 0.54
CA LEU A 51 1.65 1.32 1.26
C LEU A 51 1.84 0.22 2.31
N GLY A 52 3.02 -0.40 2.43
CA GLY A 52 3.31 -1.42 3.44
C GLY A 52 3.63 -2.80 2.87
N ASP A 53 3.80 -3.78 3.77
CA ASP A 53 4.19 -5.16 3.47
C ASP A 53 5.52 -5.26 2.68
N LEU A 54 6.58 -4.65 3.24
CA LEU A 54 7.93 -4.73 2.69
C LEU A 54 8.54 -6.14 2.82
N ILE A 55 8.17 -6.85 3.88
CA ILE A 55 8.74 -8.15 4.23
C ILE A 55 7.69 -9.25 4.34
N ARG A 56 8.09 -10.49 4.11
CA ARG A 56 7.37 -11.67 4.59
C ARG A 56 7.90 -12.05 5.96
N SER A 57 7.15 -11.67 6.99
CA SER A 57 7.52 -11.91 8.38
C SER A 57 7.86 -13.39 8.69
N GLU A 58 9.00 -13.59 9.36
CA GLU A 58 9.49 -14.89 9.81
C GLU A 58 9.78 -14.90 11.32
N SER A 59 10.66 -14.01 11.77
CA SER A 59 11.09 -13.89 13.16
C SER A 59 11.41 -12.44 13.49
N LYS A 60 11.24 -12.03 14.76
CA LYS A 60 11.49 -10.63 15.13
C LYS A 60 12.89 -10.15 14.73
N GLU A 61 13.92 -10.97 14.94
CA GLU A 61 15.30 -10.60 14.63
C GLU A 61 15.54 -10.44 13.12
N SER A 62 15.16 -11.44 12.32
CA SER A 62 15.30 -11.38 10.86
C SER A 62 14.47 -10.24 10.26
N ASP A 63 13.26 -10.03 10.77
CA ASP A 63 12.32 -9.02 10.28
C ASP A 63 12.86 -7.61 10.53
N LEU A 64 13.41 -7.35 11.73
CA LEU A 64 14.04 -6.05 12.04
C LEU A 64 15.26 -5.77 11.14
N GLN A 65 16.06 -6.79 10.85
CA GLN A 65 17.24 -6.64 9.99
C GLN A 65 16.83 -6.37 8.53
N ALA A 66 15.93 -7.18 7.98
CA ALA A 66 15.45 -7.04 6.60
C ALA A 66 14.69 -5.71 6.41
N TYR A 67 13.77 -5.38 7.32
CA TYR A 67 12.99 -4.15 7.24
C TYR A 67 13.90 -2.90 7.29
N ARG A 68 14.90 -2.88 8.17
CA ARG A 68 15.87 -1.76 8.22
C ARG A 68 16.65 -1.59 6.92
N ARG A 69 17.15 -2.68 6.32
CA ARG A 69 17.84 -2.61 5.02
C ARG A 69 16.93 -2.03 3.96
N LEU A 70 15.71 -2.57 3.83
CA LEU A 70 14.76 -2.17 2.80
C LEU A 70 14.31 -0.71 2.96
N VAL A 71 14.00 -0.27 4.19
CA VAL A 71 13.69 1.14 4.47
C VAL A 71 14.88 2.02 4.08
N GLY A 72 16.12 1.60 4.39
CA GLY A 72 17.33 2.33 4.01
C GLY A 72 17.45 2.59 2.51
N ASN A 73 17.04 1.64 1.67
CA ASN A 73 17.13 1.78 0.20
C ASN A 73 16.22 2.90 -0.34
N PHE A 74 15.11 3.21 0.33
CA PHE A 74 14.28 4.36 -0.04
C PHE A 74 14.97 5.71 0.17
N GLY A 75 16.04 5.77 0.98
CA GLY A 75 16.82 6.99 1.19
C GLY A 75 17.54 7.48 -0.08
N GLN A 76 17.65 6.63 -1.10
CA GLN A 76 18.21 6.98 -2.40
C GLN A 76 17.17 7.66 -3.33
N PHE A 77 15.88 7.62 -2.99
CA PHE A 77 14.83 8.20 -3.82
C PHE A 77 14.87 9.73 -3.75
N CYS A 78 14.84 10.42 -4.90
CA CYS A 78 15.08 11.86 -4.95
C CYS A 78 13.92 12.69 -4.36
N SER A 79 12.70 12.15 -4.41
CA SER A 79 11.50 12.81 -3.89
C SER A 79 11.17 12.33 -2.48
N PRO A 80 10.42 13.11 -1.68
CA PRO A 80 9.99 12.68 -0.35
C PRO A 80 9.28 11.32 -0.40
N VAL A 81 9.57 10.47 0.59
CA VAL A 81 8.95 9.15 0.76
C VAL A 81 8.06 9.17 1.99
N ILE A 82 6.85 8.64 1.90
CA ILE A 82 5.95 8.38 3.03
C ILE A 82 5.75 6.87 3.14
N HIS A 83 6.08 6.31 4.29
CA HIS A 83 5.86 4.90 4.58
C HIS A 83 4.55 4.68 5.32
N LEU A 84 3.79 3.70 4.89
CA LEU A 84 2.77 3.04 5.68
C LEU A 84 3.33 1.71 6.18
N LEU A 85 2.70 1.20 7.22
CA LEU A 85 2.93 -0.16 7.69
C LEU A 85 1.86 -1.08 7.10
N GLY A 86 2.26 -2.30 6.77
CA GLY A 86 1.35 -3.37 6.44
C GLY A 86 1.15 -4.32 7.62
N ASN A 87 0.33 -5.34 7.42
CA ASN A 87 0.09 -6.34 8.47
C ASN A 87 1.29 -7.28 8.65
N HIS A 88 2.15 -7.43 7.64
CA HIS A 88 3.34 -8.28 7.76
C HIS A 88 4.32 -7.71 8.78
N GLU A 89 4.54 -6.40 8.82
CA GLU A 89 5.44 -5.79 9.80
C GLU A 89 4.96 -6.04 11.24
N LEU A 90 3.66 -5.93 11.49
CA LEU A 90 3.06 -6.07 12.83
C LEU A 90 2.98 -7.51 13.34
N LYS A 91 3.26 -8.53 12.51
CA LYS A 91 3.25 -9.94 12.97
C LYS A 91 4.32 -10.24 14.01
N LYS A 92 5.47 -9.57 13.93
CA LYS A 92 6.64 -9.82 14.79
C LYS A 92 7.34 -8.56 15.30
N MET A 93 7.08 -7.39 14.72
CA MET A 93 7.62 -6.11 15.17
C MET A 93 6.54 -5.28 15.86
N SER A 94 6.94 -4.51 16.87
CA SER A 94 6.04 -3.53 17.47
C SER A 94 5.99 -2.26 16.62
N LEU A 95 4.92 -1.47 16.78
CA LEU A 95 4.83 -0.14 16.15
C LEU A 95 6.05 0.74 16.45
N ARG A 96 6.54 0.67 17.69
CA ARG A 96 7.74 1.41 18.12
C ARG A 96 8.99 0.96 17.38
N ASP A 97 9.15 -0.34 17.15
CA ASP A 97 10.29 -0.87 16.41
C ASP A 97 10.29 -0.30 14.97
N ILE A 98 9.13 -0.31 14.32
CA ILE A 98 8.94 0.18 12.94
C ILE A 98 9.22 1.69 12.85
N GLU A 99 8.60 2.50 13.71
CA GLU A 99 8.82 3.95 13.72
C GLU A 99 10.27 4.32 14.07
N SER A 100 10.94 3.54 14.92
CA SER A 100 12.36 3.75 15.24
C SER A 100 13.24 3.47 14.02
N ILE A 101 12.96 2.42 13.25
CA ILE A 101 13.69 2.13 12.00
C ILE A 101 13.49 3.26 10.98
N TRP A 102 12.26 3.77 10.81
CA TRP A 102 12.04 4.94 9.94
C TRP A 102 12.89 6.12 10.37
N GLN A 103 12.91 6.45 11.66
CA GLN A 103 13.73 7.53 12.20
C GLN A 103 15.24 7.29 11.99
N GLU A 104 15.73 6.07 12.26
CA GLU A 104 17.13 5.66 12.03
C GLU A 104 17.56 5.84 10.58
N CYS A 105 16.66 5.55 9.63
CA CYS A 105 16.89 5.71 8.19
C CYS A 105 16.62 7.13 7.66
N GLY A 106 16.31 8.10 8.54
CA GLY A 106 16.12 9.51 8.16
C GLY A 106 14.68 9.91 7.82
N PHE A 107 13.70 9.02 8.00
CA PHE A 107 12.28 9.28 7.77
C PHE A 107 11.59 9.68 9.08
N ASN A 108 11.52 10.99 9.34
CA ASN A 108 10.83 11.54 10.51
C ASN A 108 9.31 11.55 10.30
N GLN A 109 8.66 10.43 10.55
CA GLN A 109 7.22 10.26 10.39
C GLN A 109 6.61 9.36 11.48
N LYS A 110 5.28 9.39 11.56
CA LYS A 110 4.46 8.46 12.35
C LYS A 110 3.73 7.49 11.44
N SER A 111 3.26 6.39 12.03
CA SER A 111 2.47 5.34 11.35
C SER A 111 1.17 5.82 10.73
N TYR A 112 0.68 6.98 11.15
CA TYR A 112 -0.44 7.69 10.53
C TYR A 112 -0.15 9.20 10.58
N GLY A 113 -0.78 9.95 9.69
CA GLY A 113 -0.61 11.40 9.67
C GLY A 113 -1.09 12.05 8.39
N CYS A 114 -0.80 13.34 8.26
CA CYS A 114 -1.10 14.11 7.08
C CYS A 114 0.06 15.02 6.69
N LYS A 115 0.17 15.32 5.39
CA LYS A 115 1.16 16.25 4.84
C LYS A 115 0.60 16.94 3.61
N ASP A 116 0.79 18.25 3.54
CA ASP A 116 0.42 19.01 2.35
C ASP A 116 1.53 18.93 1.30
N VAL A 117 1.14 18.67 0.05
CA VAL A 117 2.02 18.58 -1.13
C VAL A 117 1.34 19.28 -2.30
N GLY A 118 1.95 20.35 -2.80
CA GLY A 118 1.32 21.20 -3.84
C GLY A 118 -0.01 21.76 -3.33
N ASP A 119 -1.12 21.46 -4.01
CA ASP A 119 -2.49 21.84 -3.65
C ASP A 119 -3.23 20.77 -2.84
N PHE A 120 -2.58 19.63 -2.56
CA PHE A 120 -3.23 18.47 -1.96
C PHE A 120 -2.84 18.29 -0.50
N THR A 121 -3.74 17.67 0.25
CA THR A 121 -3.43 17.05 1.54
C THR A 121 -3.37 15.55 1.35
N LEU A 122 -2.22 14.96 1.68
CA LEU A 122 -2.03 13.51 1.71
C LEU A 122 -2.28 13.04 3.13
N ILE A 123 -3.14 12.03 3.29
CA ILE A 123 -3.42 11.40 4.59
C ILE A 123 -3.04 9.93 4.49
N TRP A 124 -2.20 9.43 5.40
CA TRP A 124 -1.93 8.01 5.51
C TRP A 124 -2.45 7.46 6.83
N LEU A 125 -3.04 6.27 6.75
CA LEU A 125 -3.69 5.60 7.87
C LEU A 125 -2.85 4.41 8.33
N GLY A 126 -2.76 4.21 9.64
CA GLY A 126 -2.18 3.02 10.23
C GLY A 126 -3.19 1.88 10.32
N LEU A 127 -2.77 0.77 10.93
CA LEU A 127 -3.64 -0.33 11.30
C LEU A 127 -3.15 -0.98 12.58
N GLU A 128 -4.04 -1.72 13.25
CA GLU A 128 -3.72 -2.62 14.34
C GLU A 128 -4.23 -4.02 14.04
N LEU A 129 -3.52 -5.04 14.55
CA LEU A 129 -3.96 -6.43 14.46
C LEU A 129 -4.82 -6.78 15.68
N ASN A 130 -5.85 -7.58 15.48
CA ASN A 130 -6.61 -8.15 16.58
C ASN A 130 -5.74 -9.21 17.30
N PRO A 131 -5.46 -9.08 18.61
CA PRO A 131 -4.62 -10.04 19.33
C PRO A 131 -5.18 -11.48 19.35
N GLU A 132 -6.50 -11.63 19.24
CA GLU A 132 -7.19 -12.93 19.27
C GLU A 132 -7.31 -13.58 17.88
N ASP A 133 -7.25 -12.77 16.81
CA ASP A 133 -7.18 -13.25 15.42
C ASP A 133 -6.28 -12.31 14.60
N LEU A 134 -5.01 -12.68 14.44
CA LEU A 134 -4.02 -11.86 13.73
C LEU A 134 -4.33 -11.62 12.24
N ARG A 135 -5.38 -12.26 11.68
CA ARG A 135 -5.90 -11.93 10.34
C ARG A 135 -6.79 -10.70 10.38
N ALA A 136 -7.56 -10.53 11.45
CA ALA A 136 -8.43 -9.39 11.67
C ALA A 136 -7.59 -8.16 12.02
N ARG A 137 -8.03 -7.01 11.50
CA ARG A 137 -7.31 -5.75 11.62
C ARG A 137 -8.25 -4.58 11.46
N ALA A 138 -7.95 -3.49 12.15
CA ALA A 138 -8.79 -2.30 12.17
C ALA A 138 -7.92 -1.04 12.13
N LEU A 139 -8.54 0.10 11.79
CA LEU A 139 -7.96 1.40 12.10
C LEU A 139 -8.15 1.67 13.60
N PRO A 140 -7.09 1.99 14.36
CA PRO A 140 -7.25 2.31 15.79
C PRO A 140 -8.29 3.40 16.03
N SER A 141 -9.09 3.26 17.08
CA SER A 141 -10.23 4.16 17.35
C SER A 141 -9.82 5.65 17.49
N GLU A 142 -8.64 5.89 18.04
CA GLU A 142 -8.04 7.22 18.13
C GLU A 142 -7.69 7.80 16.75
N GLN A 143 -7.19 6.98 15.83
CA GLN A 143 -6.89 7.37 14.45
C GLN A 143 -8.16 7.61 13.66
N LEU A 144 -9.21 6.82 13.85
CA LEU A 144 -10.52 7.09 13.24
C LEU A 144 -11.10 8.42 13.74
N SER A 145 -10.97 8.71 15.03
CA SER A 145 -11.42 9.98 15.61
C SER A 145 -10.58 11.16 15.11
N TRP A 146 -9.27 10.96 14.96
CA TRP A 146 -8.36 11.94 14.34
C TRP A 146 -8.72 12.19 12.88
N LEU A 147 -8.96 11.15 12.08
CA LEU A 147 -9.34 11.24 10.67
C LEU A 147 -10.61 12.08 10.49
N LYS A 148 -11.64 11.80 11.29
CA LYS A 148 -12.90 12.57 11.27
C LYS A 148 -12.64 14.07 11.49
N ARG A 149 -11.79 14.42 12.47
CA ARG A 149 -11.44 15.82 12.74
C ARG A 149 -10.66 16.45 11.58
N GLN A 150 -9.65 15.75 11.06
CA GLN A 150 -8.86 16.24 9.92
C GLN A 150 -9.75 16.51 8.71
N LEU A 151 -10.61 15.56 8.36
CA LEU A 151 -11.53 15.69 7.23
C LEU A 151 -12.56 16.82 7.41
N SER A 152 -13.05 17.05 8.64
CA SER A 152 -13.98 18.16 8.90
C SER A 152 -13.33 19.55 8.84
N GLN A 153 -12.01 19.62 9.03
CA GLN A 153 -11.26 20.88 9.09
C GLN A 153 -10.53 21.17 7.79
N ASN A 154 -10.40 20.19 6.89
CA ASN A 154 -9.65 20.33 5.65
C ASN A 154 -10.54 20.81 4.49
N SER A 155 -10.10 21.87 3.82
CA SER A 155 -10.72 22.39 2.60
C SER A 155 -9.93 22.03 1.32
N ARG A 156 -8.76 21.39 1.45
CA ARG A 156 -7.89 21.02 0.33
C ARG A 156 -8.29 19.68 -0.28
N LEU A 157 -7.96 19.51 -1.57
CA LEU A 157 -8.14 18.22 -2.23
C LEU A 157 -7.34 17.14 -1.49
N THR A 158 -8.02 16.10 -1.03
CA THR A 158 -7.44 15.11 -0.13
C THR A 158 -7.33 13.76 -0.79
N ILE A 159 -6.17 13.11 -0.63
CA ILE A 159 -5.95 11.72 -1.04
C ILE A 159 -5.61 10.91 0.21
N ILE A 160 -6.32 9.81 0.39
CA ILE A 160 -6.13 8.90 1.53
C ILE A 160 -5.36 7.66 1.07
N PHE A 161 -4.40 7.25 1.88
CA PHE A 161 -3.61 6.05 1.71
C PHE A 161 -3.85 5.10 2.88
N THR A 162 -4.06 3.82 2.61
CA THR A 162 -4.22 2.76 3.62
C THR A 162 -3.60 1.49 3.08
N HIS A 163 -2.97 0.66 3.91
CA HIS A 163 -2.52 -0.65 3.45
C HIS A 163 -3.72 -1.53 3.10
N CYS A 164 -4.58 -1.74 4.09
CA CYS A 164 -5.72 -2.64 3.98
C CYS A 164 -6.88 -1.95 3.27
N ALA A 165 -7.51 -2.68 2.35
CA ALA A 165 -8.65 -2.18 1.60
C ALA A 165 -9.84 -1.83 2.52
N ILE A 166 -10.59 -0.80 2.14
CA ILE A 166 -11.74 -0.27 2.88
C ILE A 166 -12.95 -0.05 1.99
N ASP A 167 -13.02 -0.67 0.82
CA ASP A 167 -14.09 -0.49 -0.15
C ASP A 167 -15.06 -1.69 -0.23
N ASP A 168 -14.79 -2.78 0.49
CA ASP A 168 -15.60 -4.02 0.51
C ASP A 168 -16.00 -4.47 -0.90
N HIS A 169 -15.06 -4.50 -1.83
CA HIS A 169 -15.34 -4.99 -3.19
C HIS A 169 -15.39 -6.52 -3.25
N ASP A 170 -15.98 -7.04 -4.32
CA ASP A 170 -16.01 -8.47 -4.59
C ASP A 170 -14.62 -8.94 -5.05
N VAL A 171 -14.04 -9.90 -4.33
CA VAL A 171 -12.72 -10.47 -4.62
C VAL A 171 -12.81 -11.76 -5.44
N SER A 172 -13.98 -12.10 -5.98
CA SER A 172 -14.16 -13.24 -6.87
C SER A 172 -13.22 -13.13 -8.07
N GLY A 173 -12.51 -14.23 -8.40
CA GLY A 173 -11.48 -14.25 -9.44
C GLY A 173 -10.11 -13.71 -9.01
N ASN A 174 -9.92 -13.27 -7.77
CA ASN A 174 -8.61 -12.88 -7.27
C ASN A 174 -7.71 -14.12 -7.06
N PHE A 175 -6.67 -14.25 -7.86
CA PHE A 175 -5.75 -15.40 -7.83
C PHE A 175 -5.13 -15.70 -6.45
N PHE A 176 -4.89 -14.67 -5.62
CA PHE A 176 -4.30 -14.82 -4.28
C PHE A 176 -5.33 -15.26 -3.25
N TYR A 177 -6.54 -14.68 -3.31
CA TYR A 177 -7.53 -14.77 -2.25
C TYR A 177 -8.76 -15.66 -2.55
N GLU A 178 -9.07 -15.93 -3.82
CA GLU A 178 -10.15 -16.83 -4.24
C GLU A 178 -9.92 -18.26 -3.72
N ALA A 179 -8.65 -18.66 -3.60
CA ALA A 179 -8.27 -19.98 -3.11
C ALA A 179 -8.21 -20.08 -1.57
N SER A 180 -8.12 -18.96 -0.83
CA SER A 180 -7.71 -18.99 0.58
C SER A 180 -8.84 -19.13 1.58
N ASP A 181 -10.09 -18.74 1.30
CA ASP A 181 -11.20 -19.05 2.21
C ASP A 181 -12.55 -18.74 1.55
N LYS A 182 -13.28 -19.77 1.08
CA LYS A 182 -14.57 -19.57 0.38
C LYS A 182 -15.70 -18.97 1.27
N ARG A 183 -15.43 -18.53 2.51
CA ARG A 183 -16.46 -17.99 3.43
C ARG A 183 -16.05 -16.86 4.37
N SER A 184 -14.77 -16.52 4.54
CA SER A 184 -14.38 -15.46 5.48
C SER A 184 -13.78 -14.24 4.79
N LYS A 185 -14.45 -13.09 4.94
CA LYS A 185 -13.89 -11.77 4.59
C LYS A 185 -12.86 -11.28 5.63
N THR A 186 -12.67 -12.01 6.73
CA THR A 186 -11.72 -11.64 7.79
C THR A 186 -10.31 -11.56 7.21
N GLY A 187 -9.69 -10.40 7.38
CA GLY A 187 -8.36 -10.15 6.84
C GLY A 187 -8.31 -9.88 5.34
N LEU A 188 -9.42 -9.50 4.70
CA LEU A 188 -9.40 -8.86 3.38
C LEU A 188 -9.50 -7.34 3.48
N PHE A 189 -10.31 -6.85 4.42
CA PHE A 189 -10.60 -5.43 4.64
C PHE A 189 -10.38 -5.05 6.11
N LEU A 190 -10.26 -3.75 6.40
CA LEU A 190 -10.33 -3.29 7.80
C LEU A 190 -11.72 -3.57 8.39
N GLU A 191 -11.79 -4.06 9.63
CA GLU A 191 -13.06 -4.41 10.28
C GLU A 191 -14.00 -3.20 10.41
N ASN A 192 -13.44 -2.04 10.74
CA ASN A 192 -14.18 -0.79 10.86
C ASN A 192 -14.26 0.03 9.55
N GLN A 193 -14.04 -0.61 8.39
CA GLN A 193 -14.08 0.02 7.06
C GLN A 193 -15.34 0.85 6.80
N GLU A 194 -16.51 0.42 7.27
CA GLU A 194 -17.76 1.17 7.08
C GLU A 194 -17.72 2.53 7.79
N SER A 195 -17.17 2.59 9.00
CA SER A 195 -17.02 3.82 9.75
C SER A 195 -16.01 4.77 9.10
N ILE A 196 -14.97 4.21 8.48
CA ILE A 196 -13.97 4.97 7.73
C ILE A 196 -14.63 5.56 6.48
N ARG A 197 -15.32 4.74 5.67
CA ARG A 197 -16.04 5.21 4.47
C ARG A 197 -17.08 6.28 4.78
N LYS A 198 -17.82 6.16 5.89
CA LYS A 198 -18.76 7.20 6.34
C LYS A 198 -18.06 8.54 6.62
N ALA A 199 -16.89 8.51 7.26
CA ALA A 199 -16.11 9.73 7.50
C ALA A 199 -15.59 10.35 6.19
N ILE A 200 -15.12 9.51 5.25
CA ILE A 200 -14.63 9.93 3.94
C ILE A 200 -15.75 10.58 3.12
N SER A 201 -16.90 9.93 3.03
CA SER A 201 -18.01 10.39 2.17
C SER A 201 -18.65 11.68 2.69
N ALA A 202 -18.62 11.90 4.01
CA ALA A 202 -19.12 13.11 4.64
C ALA A 202 -18.18 14.33 4.49
N SER A 203 -16.93 14.16 4.05
CA SER A 203 -15.93 15.23 4.06
C SER A 203 -16.06 16.21 2.91
N GLY A 204 -16.48 15.74 1.73
CA GLY A 204 -16.55 16.53 0.49
C GLY A 204 -15.18 16.95 -0.09
N CYS A 205 -14.07 16.74 0.61
CA CYS A 205 -12.73 17.13 0.18
C CYS A 205 -11.87 15.96 -0.35
N VAL A 206 -12.26 14.71 -0.07
CA VAL A 206 -11.52 13.53 -0.51
C VAL A 206 -11.84 13.23 -1.98
N ILE A 207 -10.79 13.11 -2.80
CA ILE A 207 -10.91 12.88 -4.25
C ILE A 207 -10.46 11.48 -4.68
N ALA A 208 -9.72 10.76 -3.85
CA ALA A 208 -9.31 9.39 -4.10
C ALA A 208 -8.85 8.69 -2.81
N VAL A 209 -8.98 7.36 -2.78
CA VAL A 209 -8.38 6.48 -1.79
C VAL A 209 -7.49 5.48 -2.50
N LEU A 210 -6.23 5.37 -2.10
CA LEU A 210 -5.31 4.35 -2.59
C LEU A 210 -5.09 3.31 -1.49
N GLN A 211 -5.19 2.05 -1.88
CA GLN A 211 -5.14 0.90 -0.99
C GLN A 211 -4.34 -0.25 -1.60
N ALA A 212 -3.92 -1.22 -0.80
CA ALA A 212 -3.05 -2.33 -1.19
C ALA A 212 -3.62 -3.67 -0.70
N HIS A 213 -2.77 -4.60 -0.25
CA HIS A 213 -3.08 -5.86 0.44
C HIS A 213 -3.71 -6.95 -0.41
N LEU A 214 -4.52 -6.62 -1.43
CA LEU A 214 -5.24 -7.62 -2.22
C LEU A 214 -4.49 -8.09 -3.48
N HIS A 215 -3.30 -7.53 -3.74
CA HIS A 215 -2.32 -7.96 -4.75
C HIS A 215 -2.81 -7.93 -6.21
N TYR A 216 -3.85 -7.16 -6.51
CA TYR A 216 -4.38 -7.01 -7.86
C TYR A 216 -4.93 -5.60 -8.07
N PHE A 217 -5.02 -5.18 -9.34
CA PHE A 217 -5.63 -3.91 -9.67
C PHE A 217 -7.14 -4.01 -9.54
N HIS A 218 -7.73 -3.15 -8.73
CA HIS A 218 -9.17 -3.00 -8.65
C HIS A 218 -9.52 -1.52 -8.43
N SER A 219 -10.67 -1.09 -8.93
CA SER A 219 -11.22 0.22 -8.61
C SER A 219 -12.71 0.13 -8.31
N LYS A 220 -13.14 0.72 -7.19
CA LYS A 220 -14.55 0.88 -6.82
C LYS A 220 -14.87 2.35 -6.64
N GLN A 221 -16.00 2.82 -7.14
CA GLN A 221 -16.49 4.15 -6.84
C GLN A 221 -17.52 4.10 -5.70
N ILE A 222 -17.33 4.94 -4.69
CA ILE A 222 -18.26 5.09 -3.56
C ILE A 222 -18.47 6.59 -3.35
N ASP A 223 -19.72 7.04 -3.44
CA ASP A 223 -20.09 8.47 -3.32
C ASP A 223 -19.28 9.40 -4.25
N GLY A 224 -19.00 8.91 -5.46
CA GLY A 224 -18.21 9.63 -6.46
C GLY A 224 -16.70 9.60 -6.24
N ILE A 225 -16.21 8.99 -5.16
CA ILE A 225 -14.79 8.87 -4.81
C ILE A 225 -14.25 7.52 -5.30
N PRO A 226 -13.18 7.47 -6.11
CA PRO A 226 -12.51 6.23 -6.48
C PRO A 226 -11.65 5.68 -5.33
N TYR A 227 -11.86 4.40 -5.04
CA TYR A 227 -11.03 3.57 -4.18
C TYR A 227 -10.24 2.63 -5.08
N ILE A 228 -8.92 2.79 -5.12
CA ILE A 228 -8.03 2.12 -6.06
C ILE A 228 -7.11 1.18 -5.28
N THR A 229 -7.26 -0.12 -5.52
CA THR A 229 -6.36 -1.15 -5.03
C THR A 229 -5.17 -1.28 -5.97
N CYS A 230 -3.98 -1.02 -5.43
CA CYS A 230 -2.70 -1.15 -6.11
C CYS A 230 -2.27 -2.63 -6.10
N PRO A 231 -1.83 -3.19 -7.25
CA PRO A 231 -1.27 -4.53 -7.29
C PRO A 231 0.05 -4.60 -6.51
N ALA A 232 0.43 -5.80 -6.12
CA ALA A 232 1.65 -6.02 -5.36
C ALA A 232 2.89 -5.98 -6.26
N MET A 233 4.00 -5.41 -5.76
CA MET A 233 5.25 -5.28 -6.53
C MET A 233 5.86 -6.64 -6.89
N GLY A 234 6.01 -7.51 -5.88
CA GLY A 234 6.79 -8.74 -5.99
C GLY A 234 5.99 -10.00 -6.34
N ASP A 235 4.66 -9.88 -6.31
CA ASP A 235 3.76 -11.02 -6.34
C ASP A 235 3.26 -11.29 -7.75
N ASN A 236 3.34 -12.54 -8.17
CA ASN A 236 3.06 -13.00 -9.51
C ASN A 236 1.57 -12.89 -9.84
N ILE A 237 1.25 -12.00 -10.78
CA ILE A 237 -0.12 -11.74 -11.23
C ILE A 237 -0.55 -12.54 -12.47
N CYS A 238 0.39 -13.10 -13.26
CA CYS A 238 0.06 -13.62 -14.60
C CYS A 238 0.85 -14.85 -15.10
N GLY A 239 1.86 -15.38 -14.40
CA GLY A 239 2.75 -16.42 -14.95
C GLY A 239 2.91 -17.66 -14.07
N PRO A 240 1.98 -18.64 -14.06
CA PRO A 240 2.21 -19.86 -13.30
C PRO A 240 3.51 -20.55 -13.76
N ASN A 241 4.37 -20.91 -12.80
CA ASN A 241 5.59 -21.71 -12.98
C ASN A 241 6.85 -21.01 -13.52
N ILE A 242 6.89 -19.67 -13.60
CA ILE A 242 8.17 -18.97 -13.78
C ILE A 242 8.80 -18.82 -12.39
N ARG A 243 9.93 -19.50 -12.16
CA ARG A 243 10.58 -19.59 -10.84
C ARG A 243 11.27 -18.30 -10.40
N ASP A 244 11.67 -17.48 -11.37
CA ASP A 244 12.49 -16.29 -11.16
C ASP A 244 11.77 -15.02 -11.66
N ASN A 245 10.44 -14.98 -11.56
CA ASN A 245 9.67 -13.82 -11.98
C ASN A 245 9.45 -12.85 -10.82
N ILE A 246 9.93 -11.62 -10.97
CA ILE A 246 9.53 -10.46 -10.16
C ILE A 246 8.83 -9.49 -11.12
N PRO A 247 7.52 -9.21 -10.94
CA PRO A 247 6.80 -8.36 -11.88
C PRO A 247 7.20 -6.88 -11.86
N GLU A 248 7.88 -6.43 -10.81
CA GLU A 248 8.34 -5.04 -10.65
C GLU A 248 7.18 -4.04 -10.82
N ILE A 249 6.09 -4.30 -10.10
CA ILE A 249 4.87 -3.49 -10.23
C ILE A 249 4.91 -2.26 -9.34
N TYR A 250 4.51 -1.13 -9.91
CA TYR A 250 4.25 0.11 -9.21
C TYR A 250 3.03 0.82 -9.81
N THR A 251 2.45 1.77 -9.08
CA THR A 251 1.32 2.58 -9.55
C THR A 251 1.70 4.06 -9.59
N ILE A 252 1.31 4.75 -10.66
CA ILE A 252 1.46 6.20 -10.78
C ILE A 252 0.08 6.83 -10.75
N LEU A 253 -0.15 7.65 -9.72
CA LEU A 253 -1.32 8.52 -9.64
C LEU A 253 -0.96 9.91 -10.17
N THR A 254 -1.70 10.39 -11.16
CA THR A 254 -1.55 11.75 -11.69
C THR A 254 -2.83 12.54 -11.46
N PHE A 255 -2.67 13.77 -11.01
CA PHE A 255 -3.70 14.80 -11.10
C PHE A 255 -3.17 15.93 -11.98
N ASP A 256 -3.76 16.08 -13.18
CA ASP A 256 -3.45 17.13 -14.15
C ASP A 256 -4.73 17.63 -14.82
N LYS A 257 -4.88 18.93 -15.01
CA LYS A 257 -6.06 19.56 -15.67
C LYS A 257 -7.42 19.02 -15.18
N ASN A 258 -7.57 18.85 -13.86
CA ASN A 258 -8.75 18.26 -13.20
C ASN A 258 -9.04 16.78 -13.53
N GLN A 259 -8.13 16.09 -14.22
CA GLN A 259 -8.22 14.67 -14.48
C GLN A 259 -7.39 13.88 -13.46
N LEU A 260 -8.01 12.88 -12.85
CA LEU A 260 -7.34 11.94 -11.96
C LEU A 260 -7.14 10.62 -12.71
N THR A 261 -5.89 10.20 -12.83
CA THR A 261 -5.54 8.88 -13.38
C THR A 261 -4.69 8.10 -12.39
N ALA A 262 -4.91 6.79 -12.30
CA ALA A 262 -4.04 5.88 -11.58
C ALA A 262 -3.68 4.73 -12.52
N LYS A 263 -2.39 4.56 -12.83
CA LYS A 263 -1.92 3.58 -13.81
C LYS A 263 -0.92 2.64 -13.17
N ALA A 264 -1.15 1.34 -13.28
CA ALA A 264 -0.24 0.31 -12.80
C ALA A 264 0.70 -0.13 -13.93
N PHE A 265 1.99 -0.17 -13.62
CA PHE A 265 3.07 -0.48 -14.54
C PHE A 265 3.83 -1.71 -14.09
N SER A 266 4.35 -2.48 -15.04
CA SER A 266 5.42 -3.45 -14.86
C SER A 266 6.58 -3.02 -15.75
N GLY A 267 7.68 -2.57 -15.15
CA GLY A 267 8.72 -1.81 -15.84
C GLY A 267 8.12 -0.60 -16.57
N LYS A 268 8.23 -0.57 -17.91
CA LYS A 268 7.67 0.50 -18.77
C LYS A 268 6.24 0.26 -19.28
N TYR A 269 5.65 -0.90 -18.98
CA TYR A 269 4.37 -1.32 -19.55
C TYR A 269 3.21 -1.04 -18.60
N CYS A 270 2.33 -0.11 -18.97
CA CYS A 270 1.06 0.10 -18.29
C CYS A 270 0.10 -1.05 -18.64
N PHE A 271 -0.36 -1.82 -17.64
CA PHE A 271 -1.23 -2.98 -17.86
C PHE A 271 -2.62 -2.85 -17.25
N ALA A 272 -2.82 -1.90 -16.33
CA ALA A 272 -4.12 -1.58 -15.77
C ALA A 272 -4.18 -0.10 -15.38
N GLY A 273 -5.38 0.47 -15.32
CA GLY A 273 -5.54 1.83 -14.87
C GLY A 273 -6.98 2.26 -14.64
N TYR A 274 -7.11 3.36 -13.92
CA TYR A 274 -8.32 4.11 -13.68
C TYR A 274 -8.14 5.51 -14.26
N GLU A 275 -9.15 6.01 -14.96
CA GLU A 275 -9.18 7.36 -15.51
C GLU A 275 -10.53 8.00 -15.20
N ARG A 276 -10.49 9.21 -14.64
CA ARG A 276 -11.66 10.06 -14.41
C ARG A 276 -11.49 11.39 -15.12
N ASN A 277 -12.42 11.67 -16.01
CA ASN A 277 -12.58 12.96 -16.68
C ASN A 277 -13.39 13.94 -15.82
#